data_AF-A0A7V0RKG5-F1
#
_entry.id   AF-A0A7V0RKG5-F1
#
_cell.length_a   1.000
_cell.length_b   1.000
_cell.length_c   1.000
_cell.angle_alpha   90.00
_cell.angle_beta   90.00
_cell.angle_gamma   90.00
#
_symmetry.space_group_name_H-M   'P 1'
#
loop_
_entity.id
_entity.type
_entity.pdbx_description
1 polymer ?
#
loop_
_entity_poly.entity_id
_entity_poly.type
_entity_poly.pdbx_seq_one_letter_code
_entity_poly.pdbx_strand_id
1 'polypeptide(L)'
;MSKALKLGVAGLGTVGIDALKLIALHGERFASRTGCAVEIGGVSARNRRKNREIDISPYEWFDDPVALAESQDIDVFVELIGGEDGVAKASVEAALKAGKHVVTANKALLAHHGVELARLADAKGVALSFEAAVAGGIPAIKTIRESLLANNITRVYGILNGTCNYILTQMQKEGRAFDEVLQEAQDAGYAEADPTFDIGGYDTAHKLAILTTLAFGVETSIDTVYVEGIESISLADIEAADDLGYRIKLLG
;
A
#
# COMPACT_ATOMS: atom_id res chain seq x y z
N MET A 1 28.69 -0.15 -16.19
CA MET A 1 27.46 -0.14 -15.35
C MET A 1 26.96 1.29 -15.27
N SER A 2 25.65 1.51 -15.29
CA SER A 2 25.09 2.85 -15.10
C SER A 2 25.39 3.38 -13.69
N LYS A 3 25.28 4.70 -13.49
CA LYS A 3 25.32 5.32 -12.16
C LYS A 3 24.33 4.57 -11.25
N ALA A 4 24.74 4.23 -10.03
CA ALA A 4 23.86 3.62 -9.04
C ALA A 4 22.69 4.56 -8.74
N LEU A 5 21.49 3.99 -8.63
CA LEU A 5 20.27 4.69 -8.31
C LEU A 5 20.11 4.75 -6.79
N LYS A 6 20.16 5.97 -6.24
CA LYS A 6 20.09 6.21 -4.80
C LYS A 6 18.65 6.41 -4.35
N LEU A 7 18.23 5.62 -3.38
CA LEU A 7 16.92 5.66 -2.75
C LEU A 7 16.94 6.48 -1.46
N GLY A 8 15.92 7.32 -1.30
CA GLY A 8 15.59 7.98 -0.03
C GLY A 8 14.34 7.36 0.56
N VAL A 9 14.44 6.68 1.70
CA VAL A 9 13.32 5.94 2.31
C VAL A 9 12.74 6.70 3.50
N ALA A 10 11.52 7.21 3.37
CA ALA A 10 10.78 7.85 4.45
C ALA A 10 9.74 6.89 5.02
N GLY A 11 9.87 6.56 6.31
CA GLY A 11 9.04 5.56 6.99
C GLY A 11 9.82 4.27 7.23
N LEU A 12 10.16 4.04 8.50
CA LEU A 12 10.93 2.88 8.96
C LEU A 12 10.11 2.02 9.94
N GLY A 13 8.85 1.77 9.59
CA GLY A 13 8.02 0.72 10.18
C GLY A 13 8.30 -0.65 9.55
N THR A 14 7.43 -1.64 9.75
CA THR A 14 7.61 -3.02 9.26
C THR A 14 7.98 -3.06 7.77
N VAL A 15 7.17 -2.42 6.91
CA VAL A 15 7.41 -2.40 5.45
C VAL A 15 8.74 -1.73 5.09
N GLY A 16 9.06 -0.59 5.72
CA GLY A 16 10.31 0.13 5.43
C GLY A 16 11.55 -0.65 5.84
N ILE A 17 11.52 -1.31 6.99
CA ILE A 17 12.61 -2.17 7.44
C ILE A 17 12.79 -3.37 6.53
N ASP A 18 11.71 -4.04 6.15
CA ASP A 18 11.81 -5.21 5.28
C ASP A 18 12.21 -4.82 3.85
N ALA A 19 11.82 -3.65 3.36
CA ALA A 19 12.32 -3.10 2.10
C ALA A 19 13.85 -2.90 2.14
N LEU A 20 14.38 -2.31 3.22
CA LEU A 20 15.84 -2.16 3.40
C LEU A 20 16.56 -3.51 3.42
N LYS A 21 16.04 -4.48 4.18
CA LYS A 21 16.59 -5.84 4.24
C LYS A 21 16.61 -6.52 2.87
N LEU A 22 15.50 -6.44 2.12
CA LEU A 22 15.38 -7.08 0.81
C LEU A 22 16.29 -6.43 -0.23
N ILE A 23 16.45 -5.10 -0.19
CA ILE A 23 17.38 -4.39 -1.08
C ILE A 23 18.82 -4.79 -0.78
N ALA A 24 19.21 -4.84 0.50
CA ALA A 24 20.54 -5.29 0.91
C ALA A 24 20.79 -6.77 0.51
N LEU A 25 19.80 -7.64 0.71
CA LEU A 25 19.90 -9.07 0.40
C LEU A 25 19.95 -9.37 -1.10
N HIS A 26 19.28 -8.56 -1.93
CA HIS A 26 19.11 -8.83 -3.36
C HIS A 26 19.80 -7.83 -4.29
N GLY A 27 20.59 -6.89 -3.76
CA GLY A 27 21.23 -5.81 -4.53
C GLY A 27 21.98 -6.29 -5.77
N GLU A 28 22.83 -7.32 -5.64
CA GLU A 28 23.58 -7.90 -6.78
C GLU A 28 22.65 -8.50 -7.85
N ARG A 29 21.55 -9.13 -7.42
CA ARG A 29 20.55 -9.70 -8.33
C ARG A 29 19.78 -8.61 -9.06
N PHE A 30 19.48 -7.49 -8.41
CA PHE A 30 18.88 -6.32 -9.06
C PHE A 30 19.84 -5.71 -10.08
N ALA A 31 21.10 -5.49 -9.69
CA ALA A 31 22.12 -4.90 -10.56
C ALA A 31 22.37 -5.75 -11.82
N SER A 32 22.47 -7.07 -11.68
CA SER A 32 22.67 -7.98 -12.82
C SER A 32 21.49 -8.04 -13.78
N ARG A 33 20.25 -7.87 -13.30
CA ARG A 33 19.04 -7.91 -14.13
C ARG A 33 18.67 -6.57 -14.77
N THR A 34 18.93 -5.47 -14.07
CA THR A 34 18.54 -4.12 -14.51
C THR A 34 19.69 -3.35 -15.15
N GLY A 35 20.94 -3.81 -14.96
CA GLY A 35 22.14 -3.07 -15.36
C GLY A 35 22.48 -1.89 -14.45
N CYS A 36 21.68 -1.65 -13.40
CA CYS A 36 21.76 -0.52 -12.50
C CYS A 36 21.79 -0.99 -11.03
N ALA A 37 22.81 -0.59 -10.28
CA ALA A 37 22.86 -0.85 -8.85
C ALA A 37 21.83 0.04 -8.13
N VAL A 38 21.26 -0.48 -7.04
CA VAL A 38 20.33 0.25 -6.17
C VAL A 38 20.97 0.39 -4.81
N GLU A 39 21.05 1.61 -4.31
CA GLU A 39 21.69 1.95 -3.04
C GLU A 39 20.73 2.77 -2.18
N ILE A 40 20.84 2.64 -0.85
CA ILE A 40 20.10 3.50 0.07
C ILE A 40 20.98 4.70 0.39
N GLY A 41 20.58 5.88 -0.06
CA GLY A 41 21.30 7.14 0.20
C GLY A 41 20.94 7.73 1.55
N GLY A 42 19.64 7.74 1.89
CA GLY A 42 19.17 8.34 3.12
C GLY A 42 17.85 7.75 3.61
N VAL A 43 17.60 7.93 4.91
CA VAL A 43 16.40 7.44 5.59
C VAL A 43 15.80 8.51 6.50
N SER A 44 14.48 8.48 6.68
CA SER A 44 13.76 9.34 7.61
C SER A 44 12.67 8.58 8.37
N ALA A 45 12.54 8.84 9.67
CA ALA A 45 11.42 8.37 10.48
C ALA A 45 11.29 9.19 11.76
N ARG A 46 10.10 9.16 12.40
CA ARG A 46 9.80 9.96 13.60
C ARG A 46 10.77 9.76 14.78
N ASN A 47 11.32 8.56 14.95
CA ASN A 47 12.20 8.24 16.07
C ASN A 47 13.50 7.59 15.60
N ARG A 48 14.61 8.33 15.64
CA ARG A 48 15.96 7.84 15.30
C ARG A 48 16.45 6.69 16.17
N ARG A 49 16.11 6.69 17.45
CA ARG A 49 16.65 5.77 18.46
C ARG A 49 15.82 4.50 18.64
N LYS A 50 14.68 4.37 17.95
CA LYS A 50 13.89 3.12 17.97
C LYS A 50 14.74 1.98 17.43
N ASN A 51 14.87 0.90 18.21
CA ASN A 51 15.53 -0.33 17.75
C ASN A 51 14.70 -0.94 16.60
N ARG A 52 15.38 -1.28 15.50
CA ARG A 52 14.79 -1.72 14.23
C ARG A 52 15.31 -3.07 13.76
N GLU A 53 16.15 -3.72 14.58
CA GLU A 53 16.73 -5.04 14.30
C GLU A 53 17.59 -5.09 13.01
N ILE A 54 17.93 -3.92 12.46
CA ILE A 54 18.84 -3.75 11.34
C ILE A 54 19.79 -2.59 11.62
N ASP A 55 20.99 -2.68 11.06
CA ASP A 55 21.94 -1.57 11.11
C ASP A 55 21.57 -0.52 10.05
N ILE A 56 21.15 0.66 10.52
CA ILE A 56 20.86 1.83 9.67
C ILE A 56 21.97 2.88 9.74
N SER A 57 23.06 2.62 10.47
CA SER A 57 24.20 3.55 10.57
C SER A 57 24.90 3.88 9.25
N PRO A 58 24.86 3.01 8.20
CA PRO A 58 25.43 3.36 6.90
C PRO A 58 24.64 4.41 6.12
N TYR A 59 23.38 4.69 6.49
CA TYR A 59 22.49 5.58 5.74
C TYR A 59 22.48 6.98 6.35
N GLU A 60 22.41 8.01 5.51
CA GLU A 60 22.24 9.38 5.99
C GLU A 60 20.88 9.54 6.66
N TRP A 61 20.87 10.11 7.86
CA TRP A 61 19.64 10.32 8.62
C TRP A 61 19.06 11.71 8.35
N PHE A 62 17.79 11.75 7.96
CA PHE A 62 17.02 12.98 7.79
C PHE A 62 15.91 13.05 8.84
N ASP A 63 15.93 14.08 9.67
CA ASP A 63 14.88 14.33 10.67
C ASP A 63 13.55 14.77 10.02
N ASP A 64 13.62 15.35 8.81
CA ASP A 64 12.48 15.75 8.01
C ASP A 64 12.45 14.97 6.68
N PRO A 65 11.38 14.19 6.39
CA PRO A 65 11.26 13.49 5.13
C PRO A 65 11.09 14.43 3.92
N VAL A 66 10.66 15.68 4.10
CA VAL A 66 10.65 16.69 3.02
C VAL A 66 12.08 17.05 2.62
N ALA A 67 12.98 17.24 3.60
CA ALA A 67 14.40 17.47 3.33
C ALA A 67 15.05 16.28 2.61
N LEU A 68 14.69 15.04 2.98
CA LEU A 68 15.10 13.84 2.24
C LEU A 68 14.58 13.86 0.80
N ALA A 69 13.30 14.21 0.62
CA ALA A 69 12.64 14.33 -0.67
C ALA A 69 13.26 15.42 -1.57
N GLU A 70 13.94 16.43 -1.02
CA GLU A 70 14.61 17.51 -1.76
C GLU A 70 16.11 17.29 -1.97
N SER A 71 16.75 16.38 -1.21
CA SER A 71 18.20 16.12 -1.28
C SER A 71 18.71 15.77 -2.69
N GLN A 72 19.75 16.45 -3.18
CA GLN A 72 20.31 16.20 -4.51
C GLN A 72 20.97 14.81 -4.64
N ASP A 73 21.26 14.15 -3.53
CA ASP A 73 21.84 12.82 -3.49
C ASP A 73 20.81 11.69 -3.68
N ILE A 74 19.52 11.99 -3.75
CA ILE A 74 18.46 10.99 -3.90
C ILE A 74 17.86 11.05 -5.30
N ASP A 75 17.89 9.93 -6.03
CA ASP A 75 17.30 9.81 -7.36
C ASP A 75 15.82 9.37 -7.28
N VAL A 76 15.47 8.53 -6.30
CA VAL A 76 14.11 8.01 -6.10
C VAL A 76 13.69 8.11 -4.64
N PHE A 77 12.53 8.72 -4.40
CA PHE A 77 11.94 8.83 -3.07
C PHE A 77 10.95 7.68 -2.82
N VAL A 78 11.10 7.01 -1.69
CA VAL A 78 10.25 5.88 -1.28
C VAL A 78 9.46 6.30 -0.04
N GLU A 79 8.15 6.45 -0.18
CA GLU A 79 7.25 6.89 0.89
C GLU A 79 6.50 5.69 1.51
N LEU A 80 6.71 5.53 2.82
CA LEU A 80 6.17 4.47 3.68
C LEU A 80 5.79 5.04 5.07
N ILE A 81 5.41 6.32 5.13
CA ILE A 81 5.03 7.02 6.37
C ILE A 81 3.61 6.65 6.77
N GLY A 82 2.70 6.58 5.79
CA GLY A 82 1.27 6.38 6.01
C GLY A 82 0.51 7.68 6.34
N GLY A 83 -0.82 7.62 6.20
CA GLY A 83 -1.73 8.77 6.32
C GLY A 83 -2.01 9.44 4.97
N GLU A 84 -3.15 10.12 4.83
CA GLU A 84 -3.55 10.77 3.57
C GLU A 84 -2.94 12.15 3.37
N ASP A 85 -2.63 12.87 4.45
CA ASP A 85 -2.24 14.27 4.44
C ASP A 85 -0.93 14.54 5.21
N GLY A 86 -0.64 15.83 5.40
CA GLY A 86 0.48 16.30 6.22
C GLY A 86 1.81 15.93 5.61
N VAL A 87 2.68 15.33 6.42
CA VAL A 87 4.07 15.07 6.05
C VAL A 87 4.21 14.03 4.93
N ALA A 88 3.27 13.07 4.83
CA ALA A 88 3.27 12.08 3.75
C ALA A 88 3.01 12.76 2.39
N LYS A 89 1.92 13.52 2.29
CA LYS A 89 1.60 14.31 1.08
C LYS A 89 2.71 15.31 0.74
N ALA A 90 3.16 16.09 1.73
CA ALA A 90 4.16 17.13 1.53
C ALA A 90 5.49 16.58 1.00
N SER A 91 5.96 15.45 1.52
CA SER A 91 7.22 14.84 1.07
C SER A 91 7.12 14.24 -0.33
N VAL A 92 5.99 13.62 -0.70
CA VAL A 92 5.76 13.12 -2.06
C VAL A 92 5.69 14.27 -3.06
N GLU A 93 4.95 15.34 -2.76
CA GLU A 93 4.90 16.52 -3.62
C GLU A 93 6.28 17.16 -3.79
N ALA A 94 7.06 17.27 -2.71
CA ALA A 94 8.41 17.84 -2.76
C ALA A 94 9.32 17.01 -3.67
N ALA A 95 9.30 15.68 -3.54
CA ALA A 95 10.08 14.78 -4.40
C ALA A 95 9.70 14.94 -5.88
N LEU A 96 8.40 14.95 -6.21
CA LEU A 96 7.94 15.13 -7.58
C LEU A 96 8.31 16.52 -8.13
N LYS A 97 8.11 17.58 -7.33
CA LYS A 97 8.48 18.96 -7.70
C LYS A 97 9.99 19.09 -7.97
N ALA A 98 10.81 18.36 -7.21
CA ALA A 98 12.26 18.26 -7.38
C ALA A 98 12.69 17.39 -8.58
N GLY A 99 11.74 16.78 -9.30
CA GLY A 99 12.04 15.95 -10.48
C GLY A 99 12.54 14.55 -10.15
N LYS A 100 12.14 14.00 -9.00
CA LYS A 100 12.47 12.63 -8.60
C LYS A 100 11.33 11.66 -8.87
N HIS A 101 11.67 10.41 -9.13
CA HIS A 101 10.66 9.35 -9.13
C HIS A 101 10.18 9.07 -7.71
N VAL A 102 8.92 8.68 -7.57
CA VAL A 102 8.32 8.31 -6.29
C VAL A 102 7.80 6.88 -6.32
N VAL A 103 8.09 6.12 -5.26
CA VAL A 103 7.47 4.84 -4.95
C VAL A 103 6.72 4.99 -3.62
N THR A 104 5.45 4.58 -3.55
CA THR A 104 4.66 4.64 -2.31
C THR A 104 3.82 3.37 -2.11
N ALA A 105 3.59 3.00 -0.85
CA ALA A 105 2.62 1.96 -0.46
C ALA A 105 1.34 2.56 0.17
N ASN A 106 1.17 3.88 0.10
CA ASN A 106 0.17 4.61 0.87
C ASN A 106 -1.15 4.75 0.10
N LYS A 107 -2.01 3.74 0.28
CA LYS A 107 -3.36 3.70 -0.29
C LYS A 107 -4.24 4.90 0.09
N ALA A 108 -4.11 5.44 1.30
CA ALA A 108 -4.91 6.58 1.74
C ALA A 108 -4.51 7.85 0.99
N LEU A 109 -3.21 8.15 0.93
CA LEU A 109 -2.68 9.24 0.12
C LEU A 109 -3.13 9.14 -1.35
N LEU A 110 -3.07 7.95 -1.94
CA LEU A 110 -3.44 7.73 -3.34
C LEU A 110 -4.94 7.82 -3.59
N ALA A 111 -5.78 7.32 -2.67
CA ALA A 111 -7.23 7.40 -2.80
C ALA A 111 -7.73 8.86 -2.78
N HIS A 112 -7.10 9.73 -1.99
CA HIS A 112 -7.51 11.13 -1.84
C HIS A 112 -6.79 12.08 -2.81
N HIS A 113 -5.49 11.85 -3.05
CA HIS A 113 -4.63 12.81 -3.76
C HIS A 113 -3.94 12.20 -4.99
N GLY A 114 -4.17 10.92 -5.30
CA GLY A 114 -3.43 10.19 -6.34
C GLY A 114 -3.52 10.84 -7.73
N VAL A 115 -4.67 11.38 -8.11
CA VAL A 115 -4.86 12.09 -9.39
C VAL A 115 -4.02 13.36 -9.46
N GLU A 116 -4.01 14.17 -8.39
CA GLU A 116 -3.20 15.39 -8.31
C GLU A 116 -1.70 15.06 -8.40
N LEU A 117 -1.27 14.04 -7.64
CA LEU A 117 0.11 13.58 -7.63
C LEU A 117 0.55 12.99 -8.97
N ALA A 118 -0.33 12.25 -9.66
CA ALA A 118 -0.06 11.71 -11.00
C ALA A 118 0.12 12.83 -12.03
N ARG A 119 -0.76 13.84 -12.03
CA ARG A 119 -0.61 15.02 -12.90
C ARG A 119 0.69 15.77 -12.65
N LEU A 120 1.08 15.90 -11.38
CA LEU A 120 2.36 16.52 -11.00
C LEU A 120 3.55 15.70 -11.49
N ALA A 121 3.50 14.38 -11.36
CA ALA A 121 4.53 13.46 -11.86
C ALA A 121 4.67 13.56 -13.39
N ASP A 122 3.55 13.56 -14.12
CA ASP A 122 3.51 13.73 -15.58
C ASP A 122 4.09 15.09 -16.00
N ALA A 123 3.70 16.18 -15.33
CA ALA A 123 4.21 17.53 -15.62
C ALA A 123 5.74 17.65 -15.41
N LYS A 124 6.31 16.80 -14.56
CA LYS A 124 7.75 16.75 -14.24
C LYS A 124 8.50 15.68 -15.03
N GLY A 125 7.79 14.84 -15.80
CA GLY A 125 8.38 13.75 -16.57
C GLY A 125 8.97 12.64 -15.67
N VAL A 126 8.37 12.39 -14.51
CA VAL A 126 8.84 11.40 -13.53
C VAL A 126 7.77 10.36 -13.22
N ALA A 127 8.19 9.17 -12.79
CA ALA A 127 7.27 8.11 -12.42
C ALA A 127 6.73 8.26 -10.99
N LEU A 128 5.43 8.00 -10.82
CA LEU A 128 4.78 7.69 -9.55
C LEU A 128 4.35 6.22 -9.56
N SER A 129 4.95 5.39 -8.72
CA SER A 129 4.72 3.93 -8.66
C SER A 129 4.13 3.53 -7.31
N PHE A 130 3.13 2.65 -7.33
CA PHE A 130 2.34 2.36 -6.14
C PHE A 130 1.75 0.94 -6.07
N GLU A 131 2.46 -0.05 -6.63
CA GLU A 131 2.03 -1.46 -6.60
C GLU A 131 1.70 -1.94 -5.18
N ALA A 132 2.55 -1.61 -4.20
CA ALA A 132 2.40 -2.05 -2.81
C ALA A 132 1.17 -1.46 -2.08
N ALA A 133 0.50 -0.46 -2.66
CA ALA A 133 -0.69 0.15 -2.05
C ALA A 133 -1.94 -0.74 -2.17
N VAL A 134 -2.01 -1.61 -3.20
CA VAL A 134 -3.18 -2.44 -3.47
C VAL A 134 -2.77 -3.89 -3.66
N ALA A 135 -3.45 -4.81 -2.97
CA ALA A 135 -3.22 -6.25 -3.06
C ALA A 135 -1.80 -6.72 -2.66
N GLY A 136 -1.02 -5.86 -1.98
CA GLY A 136 0.25 -6.23 -1.35
C GLY A 136 1.29 -6.75 -2.34
N GLY A 137 1.56 -8.06 -2.32
CA GLY A 137 2.53 -8.71 -3.21
C GLY A 137 1.94 -9.17 -4.55
N ILE A 138 0.64 -9.03 -4.77
CA ILE A 138 -0.02 -9.38 -6.03
C ILE A 138 0.22 -8.24 -7.04
N PRO A 139 0.74 -8.50 -8.26
CA PRO A 139 1.07 -7.46 -9.23
C PRO A 139 -0.17 -6.89 -9.95
N ALA A 140 -1.20 -6.49 -9.20
CA ALA A 140 -2.49 -6.07 -9.72
C ALA A 140 -2.41 -4.78 -10.55
N ILE A 141 -1.66 -3.79 -10.06
CA ILE A 141 -1.51 -2.48 -10.70
C ILE A 141 -0.75 -2.66 -12.02
N LYS A 142 0.37 -3.37 -12.01
CA LYS A 142 1.13 -3.68 -13.23
C LYS A 142 0.32 -4.49 -14.24
N THR A 143 -0.46 -5.48 -13.80
CA THR A 143 -1.32 -6.24 -14.71
C THR A 143 -2.32 -5.33 -15.41
N ILE A 144 -3.02 -4.47 -14.68
CA ILE A 144 -3.99 -3.52 -15.27
C ILE A 144 -3.28 -2.53 -16.20
N ARG A 145 -2.19 -1.90 -15.73
CA ARG A 145 -1.52 -0.81 -16.44
C ARG A 145 -0.67 -1.26 -17.64
N GLU A 146 -0.12 -2.47 -17.61
CA GLU A 146 0.86 -2.90 -18.62
C GLU A 146 0.41 -4.14 -19.39
N SER A 147 -0.16 -5.14 -18.71
CA SER A 147 -0.52 -6.41 -19.35
C SER A 147 -1.88 -6.35 -20.05
N LEU A 148 -2.81 -5.54 -19.55
CA LEU A 148 -4.17 -5.41 -20.07
C LEU A 148 -4.38 -4.21 -20.98
N LEU A 149 -3.31 -3.50 -21.40
CA LEU A 149 -3.37 -2.29 -22.23
C LEU A 149 -4.22 -2.42 -23.50
N ALA A 150 -4.24 -3.59 -24.13
CA ALA A 150 -5.02 -3.84 -25.35
C ALA A 150 -6.46 -4.33 -25.09
N ASN A 151 -6.85 -4.50 -23.83
CA ASN A 151 -8.15 -5.05 -23.43
C ASN A 151 -9.07 -3.94 -22.94
N ASN A 152 -10.37 -4.12 -23.18
CA ASN A 152 -11.39 -3.30 -22.56
C ASN A 152 -11.83 -3.95 -21.24
N ILE A 153 -11.42 -3.40 -20.11
CA ILE A 153 -11.83 -3.90 -18.80
C ILE A 153 -13.29 -3.50 -18.56
N THR A 154 -14.18 -4.48 -18.40
CA THR A 154 -15.61 -4.22 -18.15
C THR A 154 -15.99 -4.34 -16.68
N ARG A 155 -15.15 -4.97 -15.86
CA ARG A 155 -15.38 -5.15 -14.42
C ARG A 155 -14.07 -5.42 -13.69
N VAL A 156 -13.96 -4.87 -12.49
CA VAL A 156 -12.95 -5.23 -11.49
C VAL A 156 -13.69 -5.57 -10.20
N TYR A 157 -13.31 -6.67 -9.57
CA TYR A 157 -13.79 -7.02 -8.23
C TYR A 157 -12.79 -7.96 -7.55
N GLY A 158 -12.80 -8.00 -6.23
CA GLY A 158 -11.94 -8.89 -5.48
C GLY A 158 -12.09 -8.83 -3.97
N ILE A 159 -11.45 -9.80 -3.31
CA ILE A 159 -11.27 -9.78 -1.86
C ILE A 159 -10.01 -8.95 -1.58
N LEU A 160 -10.20 -7.71 -1.15
CA LEU A 160 -9.13 -6.73 -1.03
C LEU A 160 -8.64 -6.53 0.41
N ASN A 161 -9.32 -7.09 1.41
CA ASN A 161 -8.97 -6.97 2.82
C ASN A 161 -8.73 -8.34 3.48
N GLY A 162 -7.53 -8.50 4.05
CA GLY A 162 -7.10 -9.76 4.68
C GLY A 162 -7.84 -10.06 5.98
N THR A 163 -7.97 -9.07 6.85
CA THR A 163 -8.63 -9.16 8.16
C THR A 163 -10.07 -9.64 8.02
N CYS A 164 -10.87 -8.97 7.19
CA CYS A 164 -12.27 -9.33 6.91
C CYS A 164 -12.39 -10.73 6.30
N ASN A 165 -11.50 -11.06 5.35
CA ASN A 165 -11.54 -12.37 4.72
C ASN A 165 -11.17 -13.48 5.71
N TYR A 166 -10.24 -13.23 6.64
CA TYR A 166 -9.92 -14.16 7.71
C TYR A 166 -11.13 -14.38 8.61
N ILE A 167 -11.73 -13.30 9.13
CA ILE A 167 -12.90 -13.37 10.02
C ILE A 167 -14.03 -14.17 9.39
N LEU A 168 -14.47 -13.78 8.18
CA LEU A 168 -15.56 -14.48 7.48
C LEU A 168 -15.22 -15.96 7.18
N THR A 169 -13.94 -16.26 6.94
CA THR A 169 -13.50 -17.64 6.71
C THR A 169 -13.53 -18.47 7.99
N GLN A 170 -13.16 -17.90 9.14
CA GLN A 170 -13.19 -18.62 10.41
C GLN A 170 -14.60 -18.80 10.94
N MET A 171 -15.46 -17.77 10.85
CA MET A 171 -16.89 -17.90 11.18
C MET A 171 -17.52 -19.08 10.44
N GLN A 172 -17.21 -19.20 9.14
CA GLN A 172 -17.72 -20.28 8.30
C GLN A 172 -17.11 -21.65 8.63
N LYS A 173 -15.81 -21.72 8.93
CA LYS A 173 -15.14 -23.01 9.20
C LYS A 173 -15.48 -23.58 10.57
N GLU A 174 -15.60 -22.70 11.56
CA GLU A 174 -15.70 -23.09 12.97
C GLU A 174 -17.11 -22.94 13.52
N GLY A 175 -18.02 -22.29 12.79
CA GLY A 175 -19.39 -22.06 13.25
C GLY A 175 -19.45 -21.12 14.44
N ARG A 176 -18.63 -20.07 14.44
CA ARG A 176 -18.48 -19.13 15.56
C ARG A 176 -19.01 -17.75 15.24
N ALA A 177 -19.45 -17.03 16.27
CA ALA A 177 -19.98 -15.68 16.15
C ALA A 177 -18.87 -14.67 15.80
N PHE A 178 -19.28 -13.56 15.18
CA PHE A 178 -18.38 -12.50 14.72
C PHE A 178 -17.44 -11.99 15.83
N ASP A 179 -18.01 -11.63 16.99
CA ASP A 179 -17.24 -11.05 18.11
C ASP A 179 -16.16 -12.00 18.63
N GLU A 180 -16.44 -13.31 18.68
CA GLU A 180 -15.46 -14.31 19.14
C GLU A 180 -14.29 -14.45 18.17
N VAL A 181 -14.58 -14.45 16.87
CA VAL A 181 -13.57 -14.56 15.81
C VAL A 181 -12.77 -13.27 15.69
N LEU A 182 -13.41 -12.11 15.87
CA LEU A 182 -12.72 -10.82 15.89
C LEU A 182 -11.72 -10.76 17.05
N GLN A 183 -12.12 -11.19 18.25
CA GLN A 183 -11.21 -11.24 19.40
C GLN A 183 -10.02 -12.16 19.14
N GLU A 184 -10.24 -13.34 18.55
CA GLU A 184 -9.14 -14.24 18.17
C GLU A 184 -8.22 -13.61 17.11
N ALA A 185 -8.80 -12.94 16.11
CA ALA A 185 -8.02 -12.25 15.09
C ALA A 185 -7.13 -11.16 15.73
N GLN A 186 -7.62 -10.46 16.76
CA GLN A 186 -6.82 -9.49 17.51
C GLN A 186 -5.71 -10.16 18.32
N ASP A 187 -6.02 -11.24 19.04
CA ASP A 187 -5.05 -11.98 19.86
C ASP A 187 -3.93 -12.60 19.02
N ALA A 188 -4.25 -13.06 17.81
CA ALA A 188 -3.31 -13.62 16.84
C ALA A 188 -2.60 -12.55 15.98
N GLY A 189 -2.96 -11.26 16.13
CA GLY A 189 -2.35 -10.14 15.40
C GLY A 189 -2.79 -10.03 13.93
N TYR A 190 -3.89 -10.67 13.53
CA TYR A 190 -4.52 -10.48 12.23
C TYR A 190 -5.38 -9.21 12.16
N ALA A 191 -5.88 -8.73 13.29
CA ALA A 191 -6.64 -7.48 13.42
C ALA A 191 -5.96 -6.54 14.44
N GLU A 192 -6.04 -5.23 14.21
CA GLU A 192 -5.58 -4.24 15.19
C GLU A 192 -6.59 -4.07 16.34
N ALA A 193 -6.15 -3.42 17.42
CA ALA A 193 -7.02 -3.13 18.57
C ALA A 193 -8.24 -2.27 18.20
N ASP A 194 -8.06 -1.34 17.25
CA ASP A 194 -9.14 -0.65 16.56
C ASP A 194 -9.24 -1.18 15.12
N PRO A 195 -10.12 -2.17 14.85
CA PRO A 195 -10.26 -2.80 13.55
C PRO A 195 -11.24 -2.06 12.63
N THR A 196 -11.78 -0.90 13.04
CA THR A 196 -12.89 -0.20 12.35
C THR A 196 -12.61 0.02 10.86
N PHE A 197 -11.37 0.39 10.53
CA PHE A 197 -10.97 0.64 9.14
C PHE A 197 -11.02 -0.61 8.26
N ASP A 198 -10.77 -1.78 8.84
CA ASP A 198 -10.88 -3.06 8.14
C ASP A 198 -12.34 -3.54 8.10
N ILE A 199 -12.94 -3.79 9.26
CA ILE A 199 -14.27 -4.44 9.37
C ILE A 199 -15.41 -3.56 8.85
N GLY A 200 -15.24 -2.24 8.88
CA GLY A 200 -16.16 -1.28 8.30
C GLY A 200 -16.05 -1.16 6.77
N GLY A 201 -15.08 -1.84 6.14
CA GLY A 201 -14.94 -1.89 4.68
C GLY A 201 -14.15 -0.74 4.05
N TYR A 202 -13.66 0.22 4.84
CA TYR A 202 -12.95 1.40 4.34
C TYR A 202 -11.64 1.02 3.63
N ASP A 203 -10.85 0.08 4.15
CA ASP A 203 -9.64 -0.39 3.47
C ASP A 203 -9.92 -0.96 2.06
N THR A 204 -11.00 -1.74 1.94
CA THR A 204 -11.48 -2.26 0.65
C THR A 204 -11.87 -1.13 -0.28
N ALA A 205 -12.58 -0.12 0.22
CA ALA A 205 -13.00 1.04 -0.56
C ALA A 205 -11.80 1.85 -1.10
N HIS A 206 -10.76 2.08 -0.29
CA HIS A 206 -9.55 2.77 -0.74
C HIS A 206 -8.87 2.01 -1.89
N LYS A 207 -8.71 0.68 -1.74
CA LYS A 207 -8.10 -0.18 -2.77
C LYS A 207 -8.94 -0.23 -4.03
N LEU A 208 -10.27 -0.30 -3.89
CA LEU A 208 -11.20 -0.31 -5.01
C LEU A 208 -11.18 1.02 -5.78
N ALA A 209 -11.12 2.16 -5.10
CA ALA A 209 -11.03 3.47 -5.75
C ALA A 209 -9.79 3.57 -6.65
N ILE A 210 -8.62 3.14 -6.14
CA ILE A 210 -7.37 3.11 -6.91
C ILE A 210 -7.50 2.18 -8.12
N LEU A 211 -8.03 0.96 -7.93
CA LEU A 211 -8.22 0.00 -9.02
C LEU A 211 -9.20 0.50 -10.08
N THR A 212 -10.26 1.19 -9.66
CA THR A 212 -11.29 1.76 -10.56
C THR A 212 -10.70 2.88 -11.40
N THR A 213 -9.95 3.79 -10.78
CA THR A 213 -9.23 4.85 -11.49
C THR A 213 -8.31 4.27 -12.57
N LEU A 214 -7.56 3.23 -12.23
CA LEU A 214 -6.63 2.58 -13.17
C LEU A 214 -7.31 1.79 -14.28
N ALA A 215 -8.34 1.01 -13.93
CA ALA A 215 -8.96 0.09 -14.87
C ALA A 215 -9.84 0.80 -15.90
N PHE A 216 -10.47 1.91 -15.52
CA PHE A 216 -11.43 2.61 -16.36
C PHE A 216 -10.95 3.99 -16.82
N GLY A 217 -9.80 4.48 -16.33
CA GLY A 217 -9.24 5.77 -16.71
C GLY A 217 -10.10 6.95 -16.28
N VAL A 218 -10.76 6.85 -15.12
CA VAL A 218 -11.68 7.87 -14.58
C VAL A 218 -11.14 8.43 -13.26
N GLU A 219 -11.49 9.67 -12.96
CA GLU A 219 -11.20 10.26 -11.65
C GLU A 219 -12.29 9.81 -10.66
N THR A 220 -11.95 8.86 -9.79
CA THR A 220 -12.87 8.44 -8.72
C THR A 220 -12.64 9.24 -7.46
N SER A 221 -13.71 9.67 -6.79
CA SER A 221 -13.63 10.08 -5.38
C SER A 221 -14.02 8.90 -4.50
N ILE A 222 -13.27 8.69 -3.42
CA ILE A 222 -13.63 7.69 -2.40
C ILE A 222 -15.04 7.91 -1.85
N ASP A 223 -15.50 9.16 -1.77
CA ASP A 223 -16.84 9.52 -1.28
C ASP A 223 -17.97 8.97 -2.16
N THR A 224 -17.65 8.53 -3.38
CA THR A 224 -18.61 7.92 -4.32
C THR A 224 -18.69 6.41 -4.21
N VAL A 225 -17.80 5.77 -3.45
CA VAL A 225 -17.80 4.33 -3.22
C VAL A 225 -18.81 4.00 -2.13
N TYR A 226 -19.79 3.17 -2.45
CA TYR A 226 -20.67 2.60 -1.44
C TYR A 226 -19.88 1.64 -0.54
N VAL A 227 -19.95 1.84 0.78
CA VAL A 227 -19.21 1.03 1.75
C VAL A 227 -20.19 0.39 2.72
N GLU A 228 -20.11 -0.93 2.81
CA GLU A 228 -20.76 -1.73 3.83
C GLU A 228 -19.73 -2.73 4.38
N GLY A 229 -19.58 -2.73 5.71
CA GLY A 229 -18.66 -3.60 6.41
C GLY A 229 -19.19 -5.03 6.59
N ILE A 230 -18.52 -5.78 7.47
CA ILE A 230 -18.91 -7.15 7.83
C ILE A 230 -19.49 -7.25 9.25
N GLU A 231 -19.58 -6.13 9.97
CA GLU A 231 -19.98 -6.07 11.38
C GLU A 231 -21.41 -6.57 11.64
N SER A 232 -22.29 -6.46 10.65
CA SER A 232 -23.68 -6.91 10.73
C SER A 232 -23.87 -8.39 10.40
N ILE A 233 -22.82 -9.08 9.91
CA ILE A 233 -22.91 -10.47 9.47
C ILE A 233 -23.00 -11.39 10.68
N SER A 234 -24.11 -12.10 10.80
CA SER A 234 -24.33 -13.08 11.86
C SER A 234 -23.88 -14.48 11.44
N LEU A 235 -23.73 -15.38 12.42
CA LEU A 235 -23.50 -16.80 12.14
C LEU A 235 -24.67 -17.42 11.35
N ALA A 236 -25.91 -17.02 11.66
CA ALA A 236 -27.08 -17.51 10.95
C ALA A 236 -27.06 -17.12 9.46
N ASP A 237 -26.52 -15.95 9.11
CA ASP A 237 -26.34 -15.54 7.71
C ASP A 237 -25.32 -16.44 6.99
N ILE A 238 -24.24 -16.81 7.68
CA ILE A 238 -23.19 -17.70 7.15
C ILE A 238 -23.75 -19.11 6.94
N GLU A 239 -24.49 -19.65 7.91
CA GLU A 239 -25.14 -20.98 7.82
C GLU A 239 -26.17 -21.00 6.69
N ALA A 240 -27.04 -19.99 6.62
CA ALA A 240 -28.04 -19.88 5.56
C ALA A 240 -27.38 -19.75 4.17
N ALA A 241 -26.28 -19.01 4.05
CA ALA A 241 -25.53 -18.93 2.80
C ALA A 241 -24.92 -20.29 2.42
N ASP A 242 -24.38 -21.05 3.38
CA ASP A 242 -23.81 -22.38 3.13
C ASP A 242 -24.87 -23.40 2.68
N ASP A 243 -26.04 -23.42 3.33
CA ASP A 243 -27.19 -24.25 2.96
C ASP A 243 -27.66 -23.98 1.51
N LEU A 244 -27.54 -22.73 1.06
CA LEU A 244 -27.87 -22.32 -0.30
C LEU A 244 -26.72 -22.53 -1.31
N GLY A 245 -25.55 -23.00 -0.86
CA GLY A 245 -24.36 -23.21 -1.70
C GLY A 245 -23.54 -21.95 -2.01
N TYR A 246 -23.71 -20.89 -1.22
CA TYR A 246 -23.02 -19.61 -1.35
C TYR A 246 -21.98 -19.38 -0.25
N ARG A 247 -21.18 -18.33 -0.42
CA ARG A 247 -20.18 -17.88 0.56
C ARG A 247 -20.30 -16.38 0.75
N ILE A 248 -20.20 -15.92 1.99
CA ILE A 248 -20.16 -14.50 2.31
C ILE A 248 -18.71 -14.03 2.25
N LYS A 249 -18.47 -12.95 1.49
CA LYS A 249 -17.17 -12.29 1.31
C LYS A 249 -17.38 -10.79 1.23
N LEU A 250 -16.47 -10.03 1.85
CA LEU A 250 -16.34 -8.60 1.58
C LEU A 250 -15.67 -8.42 0.21
N LEU A 251 -16.44 -7.94 -0.76
CA LEU A 251 -15.98 -7.68 -2.13
C LEU A 251 -15.87 -6.18 -2.36
N GLY A 252 -14.74 -5.76 -2.94
CA GLY A 252 -14.65 -4.51 -3.71
C GLY A 252 -14.95 -4.79 -5.16
#